data_AF-A0A6G2DDV0-F1
#
_entry.id   AF-A0A6G2DDV0-F1
#
_cell.length_a   1.000
_cell.length_b   1.000
_cell.length_c   1.000
_cell.angle_alpha   90.00
_cell.angle_beta   90.00
_cell.angle_gamma   90.00
#
_symmetry.space_group_name_H-M   'P 1'
#
loop_
_entity.id
_entity.type
_entity.pdbx_description
1 polymer ?
#
loop_
_entity_poly.entity_id
_entity_poly.type
_entity_poly.pdbx_seq_one_letter_code
_entity_poly.pdbx_strand_id
1 'polypeptide(L)'
;MVSTKTQIAGFEFDNCLMNAAGVACMTIEELEEVKNSAAGTFVTKTATLDFRQGNPEPRYQDVPLGSINSMGLPNNGLDYYLDYLLDLQEKESNRTFFLSLVGMSPEETHTILKKVQESDFRGLTELNLSCPNVPGKPQIAYDFETTDRILAEVFA
;
A
#
# COMPACT_ATOMS: atom_id res chain seq x y z
N MET A 1 32.40 -8.35 -4.33
CA MET A 1 31.84 -7.20 -3.60
C MET A 1 30.48 -7.63 -3.07
N VAL A 2 30.16 -7.37 -1.81
CA VAL A 2 28.85 -7.75 -1.23
C VAL A 2 27.80 -6.74 -1.71
N SER A 3 26.63 -7.22 -2.13
CA SER A 3 25.52 -6.41 -2.65
C SER A 3 24.20 -6.86 -2.05
N THR A 4 23.35 -5.90 -1.72
CA THR A 4 21.95 -6.12 -1.30
C THR A 4 20.95 -5.69 -2.38
N LYS A 5 21.42 -5.26 -3.56
CA LYS A 5 20.58 -4.83 -4.68
C LYS A 5 19.57 -5.92 -5.07
N THR A 6 18.38 -5.51 -5.47
CA THR A 6 17.31 -6.41 -5.91
C THR A 6 16.49 -5.77 -7.03
N GLN A 7 15.58 -6.55 -7.61
CA GLN A 7 14.64 -6.08 -8.64
C GLN A 7 13.23 -6.64 -8.43
N ILE A 8 12.21 -5.85 -8.74
CA ILE A 8 10.79 -6.28 -8.76
C ILE A 8 10.16 -5.72 -10.03
N ALA A 9 9.53 -6.59 -10.83
CA ALA A 9 8.82 -6.23 -12.07
C ALA A 9 9.63 -5.32 -13.03
N GLY A 10 10.95 -5.51 -13.09
CA GLY A 10 11.85 -4.74 -13.96
C GLY A 10 12.40 -3.45 -13.35
N PHE A 11 11.95 -3.07 -12.16
CA PHE A 11 12.50 -1.94 -11.40
C PHE A 11 13.65 -2.39 -10.51
N GLU A 12 14.74 -1.62 -10.51
CA GLU A 12 15.93 -1.87 -9.68
C GLU A 12 15.84 -1.12 -8.35
N PHE A 13 16.34 -1.75 -7.28
CA PHE A 13 16.43 -1.15 -5.95
C PHE A 13 17.85 -1.29 -5.40
N ASP A 14 18.32 -0.23 -4.73
CA ASP A 14 19.67 -0.18 -4.16
C ASP A 14 19.88 -1.22 -3.05
N ASN A 15 18.81 -1.64 -2.38
CA ASN A 15 18.81 -2.74 -1.43
C ASN A 15 17.43 -3.42 -1.32
N CYS A 16 17.37 -4.52 -0.58
CA CYS A 16 16.19 -5.37 -0.42
C CYS A 16 15.36 -5.08 0.86
N LEU A 17 15.43 -3.85 1.40
CA LEU A 17 14.71 -3.45 2.61
C LEU A 17 13.76 -2.27 2.31
N MET A 18 12.55 -2.34 2.87
CA MET A 18 11.53 -1.29 2.84
C MET A 18 10.62 -1.39 4.06
N ASN A 19 9.77 -0.38 4.29
CA ASN A 19 8.72 -0.47 5.32
C ASN A 19 7.63 -1.48 4.91
N ALA A 20 6.87 -1.98 5.88
CA ALA A 20 5.65 -2.73 5.60
C ALA A 20 4.46 -1.76 5.45
N ALA A 21 3.56 -2.04 4.52
CA ALA A 21 2.35 -1.24 4.33
C ALA A 21 1.57 -1.16 5.65
N GLY A 22 1.44 0.06 6.17
CA GLY A 22 0.80 0.31 7.45
C GLY A 22 1.68 0.88 8.55
N VAL A 23 3.00 0.85 8.39
CA VAL A 23 3.99 1.31 9.38
C VAL A 23 4.86 2.41 8.76
N ALA A 24 4.94 3.57 9.43
CA ALA A 24 5.72 4.74 9.01
C ALA A 24 5.44 5.16 7.55
N CYS A 25 4.16 5.34 7.21
CA CYS A 25 3.72 5.59 5.84
C CYS A 25 2.32 6.21 5.73
N MET A 26 1.78 6.75 6.81
CA MET A 26 0.45 7.36 6.91
C MET A 26 0.42 8.73 6.24
N THR A 27 1.42 9.55 6.49
CA THR A 27 1.54 10.93 5.99
C THR A 27 2.74 11.10 5.06
N ILE A 28 2.75 12.17 4.27
CA ILE A 28 3.87 12.55 3.40
C ILE A 28 5.15 12.73 4.23
N GLU A 29 5.06 13.27 5.45
CA GLU A 29 6.23 13.44 6.32
C GLU A 29 6.85 12.08 6.68
N GLU A 30 6.03 11.08 7.06
CA GLU A 30 6.54 9.72 7.34
C GLU A 30 7.12 9.07 6.07
N LEU A 31 6.49 9.26 4.90
CA LEU A 31 7.00 8.73 3.63
C LEU A 31 8.34 9.38 3.24
N GLU A 32 8.50 10.68 3.45
CA GLU A 32 9.78 11.38 3.27
C GLU A 32 10.84 10.88 4.25
N GLU A 33 10.49 10.59 5.50
CA GLU A 33 11.42 9.98 6.47
C GLU A 33 11.91 8.61 5.99
N VAL A 34 11.02 7.73 5.51
CA VAL A 34 11.42 6.42 4.95
C VAL A 34 12.23 6.61 3.66
N LYS A 35 11.79 7.49 2.75
CA LYS A 35 12.48 7.80 1.48
C LYS A 35 13.92 8.26 1.67
N ASN A 36 14.15 9.08 2.71
CA ASN A 36 15.46 9.66 3.03
C ASN A 36 16.27 8.81 4.02
N SER A 37 15.75 7.64 4.42
CA SER A 37 16.47 6.64 5.21
C SER A 37 17.40 5.77 4.34
N ALA A 38 17.95 4.70 4.92
CA ALA A 38 18.72 3.69 4.18
C ALA A 38 17.85 2.64 3.44
N ALA A 39 16.51 2.75 3.50
CA ALA A 39 15.62 1.84 2.78
C ALA A 39 15.78 1.99 1.25
N GLY A 40 15.65 0.87 0.52
CA GLY A 40 15.76 0.89 -0.95
C GLY A 40 14.54 1.55 -1.62
N THR A 41 13.40 1.55 -0.95
CA THR A 41 12.13 2.14 -1.39
C THR A 41 11.14 2.20 -0.21
N PHE A 42 9.93 2.69 -0.44
CA PHE A 42 8.81 2.64 0.50
C PHE A 42 7.54 2.12 -0.16
N VAL A 43 6.60 1.69 0.68
CA VAL A 43 5.19 1.48 0.33
C VAL A 43 4.30 2.40 1.14
N THR A 44 3.28 2.96 0.50
CA THR A 44 2.30 3.83 1.17
C THR A 44 1.46 3.06 2.20
N LYS A 45 0.76 3.79 3.08
CA LYS A 45 -0.37 3.21 3.80
C LYS A 45 -1.36 2.64 2.78
N THR A 46 -1.93 1.47 3.06
CA THR A 46 -2.98 0.90 2.22
C THR A 46 -4.16 1.88 2.15
N ALA A 47 -4.36 2.45 0.96
CA ALA A 47 -5.39 3.43 0.70
C ALA A 47 -6.73 2.77 0.42
N THR A 48 -7.81 3.39 0.90
CA THR A 48 -9.17 3.18 0.39
C THR A 48 -9.54 4.30 -0.56
N LEU A 49 -10.71 4.25 -1.21
CA LEU A 49 -11.13 5.32 -2.12
C LEU A 49 -11.14 6.67 -1.38
N ASP A 50 -11.78 6.70 -0.22
CA ASP A 50 -11.91 7.87 0.64
C ASP A 50 -11.08 7.75 1.93
N PHE A 51 -10.91 8.88 2.62
CA PHE A 51 -10.32 8.96 3.96
C PHE A 51 -11.01 8.00 4.94
N ARG A 52 -10.22 7.39 5.82
CA ARG A 52 -10.72 6.60 6.94
C ARG A 52 -10.00 6.96 8.22
N GLN A 53 -10.78 7.16 9.28
CA GLN A 53 -10.25 7.36 10.62
C GLN A 53 -9.69 6.07 11.23
N GLY A 54 -10.16 4.91 10.79
CA GLY A 54 -9.85 3.59 11.38
C GLY A 54 -10.72 3.25 12.58
N ASN A 55 -10.35 2.19 13.30
CA ASN A 55 -11.05 1.71 14.51
C ASN A 55 -10.78 2.64 15.71
N PRO A 56 -11.62 2.58 16.78
CA PRO A 56 -11.39 3.30 18.03
C PRO A 56 -10.08 2.92 18.71
N GLU A 57 -9.50 3.84 19.50
CA GLU A 57 -8.30 3.58 20.30
C GLU A 57 -8.63 2.99 21.68
N PRO A 58 -7.72 2.21 22.30
CA PRO A 58 -6.41 1.79 21.79
C PRO A 58 -6.52 0.68 20.74
N ARG A 59 -5.73 0.80 19.66
CA ARG A 59 -5.78 -0.08 18.48
C ARG A 59 -4.44 -0.63 18.02
N TYR A 60 -3.39 -0.34 18.77
CA TYR A 60 -2.04 -0.86 18.61
C TYR A 60 -1.43 -1.03 20.01
N GLN A 61 -0.69 -2.12 20.21
CA GLN A 61 0.04 -2.38 21.45
C GLN A 61 1.30 -3.19 21.16
N ASP A 62 2.45 -2.72 21.64
CA ASP A 62 3.67 -3.51 21.70
C ASP A 62 3.57 -4.58 22.78
N VAL A 63 4.10 -5.77 22.48
CA VAL A 63 4.22 -6.91 23.39
C VAL A 63 5.67 -7.41 23.39
N PRO A 64 6.13 -8.17 24.40
CA PRO A 64 7.55 -8.55 24.49
C PRO A 64 8.16 -9.24 23.26
N LEU A 65 7.33 -9.85 22.41
CA LEU A 65 7.75 -10.59 21.21
C LEU A 65 7.24 -9.99 19.90
N GLY A 66 6.68 -8.77 19.90
CA GLY A 66 6.13 -8.15 18.69
C GLY A 66 5.06 -7.10 18.99
N SER A 67 3.98 -7.09 18.21
CA SER A 67 2.84 -6.19 18.44
C SER A 67 1.51 -6.85 18.07
N ILE A 68 0.42 -6.29 18.61
CA ILE A 68 -0.96 -6.60 18.21
C ILE A 68 -1.63 -5.32 17.77
N ASN A 69 -2.40 -5.36 16.68
CA ASN A 69 -3.11 -4.20 16.18
C ASN A 69 -4.47 -4.56 15.57
N SER A 70 -5.39 -3.61 15.64
CA SER A 70 -6.65 -3.61 14.89
C SER A 70 -6.91 -2.19 14.40
N MET A 71 -6.05 -1.71 13.49
CA MET A 71 -6.08 -0.29 13.07
C MET A 71 -7.39 0.10 12.37
N GLY A 72 -8.01 -0.81 11.60
CA GLY A 72 -9.26 -0.54 10.87
C GLY A 72 -9.08 0.23 9.54
N LEU A 73 -7.90 0.11 8.92
CA LEU A 73 -7.49 0.84 7.70
C LEU A 73 -7.58 2.38 7.82
N PRO A 74 -6.96 3.01 8.84
CA PRO A 74 -6.85 4.46 8.85
C PRO A 74 -5.93 4.90 7.71
N ASN A 75 -6.38 5.83 6.88
CA ASN A 75 -5.63 6.31 5.72
C ASN A 75 -6.20 7.65 5.22
N ASN A 76 -5.41 8.38 4.43
CA ASN A 76 -5.77 9.70 3.89
C ASN A 76 -6.54 9.67 2.56
N GLY A 77 -7.02 8.50 2.13
CA GLY A 77 -7.69 8.29 0.84
C GLY A 77 -6.69 8.14 -0.32
N LEU A 78 -7.13 7.53 -1.41
CA LEU A 78 -6.29 7.22 -2.57
C LEU A 78 -5.59 8.46 -3.13
N ASP A 79 -6.33 9.56 -3.28
CA ASP A 79 -5.86 10.77 -3.95
C ASP A 79 -4.66 11.38 -3.25
N TYR A 80 -4.66 11.39 -1.91
CA TYR A 80 -3.53 11.87 -1.12
C TYR A 80 -2.23 11.15 -1.44
N TYR A 81 -2.28 9.82 -1.56
CA TYR A 81 -1.09 9.01 -1.84
C TYR A 81 -0.71 9.03 -3.31
N LEU A 82 -1.70 8.98 -4.20
CA LEU A 82 -1.48 8.99 -5.64
C LEU A 82 -0.89 10.33 -6.11
N ASP A 83 -1.42 11.45 -5.63
CA ASP A 83 -0.91 12.79 -5.97
C ASP A 83 0.55 12.97 -5.50
N TYR A 84 0.88 12.50 -4.30
CA TYR A 84 2.26 12.53 -3.80
C TYR A 84 3.19 11.67 -4.66
N LEU A 85 2.77 10.46 -5.04
CA LEU A 85 3.57 9.57 -5.88
C LEU A 85 3.75 10.12 -7.30
N LEU A 86 2.73 10.78 -7.86
CA LEU A 86 2.80 11.45 -9.17
C LEU A 86 3.78 12.63 -9.16
N ASP A 87 3.79 13.44 -8.10
CA ASP A 87 4.78 14.51 -7.94
C ASP A 87 6.19 13.94 -7.72
N LEU A 88 6.31 12.87 -6.94
CA LEU A 88 7.59 12.26 -6.60
C LEU A 88 8.26 11.57 -7.79
N GLN A 89 7.50 10.88 -8.66
CA GLN A 89 8.07 10.23 -9.85
C GLN A 89 8.67 11.25 -10.84
N GLU A 90 8.17 12.49 -10.87
CA GLU A 90 8.74 13.55 -11.73
C GLU A 90 10.03 14.11 -11.12
N LYS A 91 10.10 14.21 -9.80
CA LYS A 91 11.29 14.71 -9.07
C LYS A 91 12.41 13.68 -8.97
N GLU A 92 12.07 12.40 -8.82
CA GLU A 92 12.99 11.30 -8.56
C GLU A 92 12.78 10.15 -9.55
N SER A 93 12.81 10.44 -10.85
CA SER A 93 12.52 9.51 -11.95
C SER A 93 13.38 8.23 -12.02
N ASN A 94 14.49 8.18 -11.28
CA ASN A 94 15.33 6.98 -11.16
C ASN A 94 14.91 6.05 -10.02
N ARG A 95 13.90 6.42 -9.23
CA ARG A 95 13.40 5.63 -8.10
C ARG A 95 11.96 5.21 -8.34
N THR A 96 11.62 4.05 -7.81
CA THR A 96 10.29 3.48 -7.90
C THR A 96 9.75 3.21 -6.51
N PHE A 97 8.49 3.55 -6.31
CA PHE A 97 7.79 3.44 -5.03
C PHE A 97 6.51 2.61 -5.20
N PHE A 98 6.02 2.08 -4.08
CA PHE A 98 4.85 1.22 -4.05
C PHE A 98 3.62 1.96 -3.54
N LEU A 99 2.51 1.87 -4.28
CA LEU A 99 1.17 2.28 -3.86
C LEU A 99 0.43 1.06 -3.33
N SER A 100 0.17 0.98 -2.02
CA SER A 100 -0.69 -0.04 -1.44
C SER A 100 -2.14 0.43 -1.43
N LEU A 101 -3.07 -0.41 -1.86
CA LEU A 101 -4.49 -0.08 -1.95
C LEU A 101 -5.40 -1.28 -1.65
N VAL A 102 -6.64 -0.98 -1.27
CA VAL A 102 -7.71 -1.96 -1.06
C VAL A 102 -9.07 -1.32 -1.31
N GLY A 103 -9.96 -2.01 -2.02
CA GLY A 103 -11.38 -1.66 -2.04
C GLY A 103 -12.14 -2.36 -0.92
N MET A 104 -13.13 -1.69 -0.34
CA MET A 104 -13.99 -2.31 0.66
C MET A 104 -15.07 -3.19 0.01
N SER A 105 -15.24 -3.13 -1.30
CA SER A 105 -16.02 -4.06 -2.12
C SER A 105 -15.29 -4.35 -3.44
N PRO A 106 -15.71 -5.37 -4.21
CA PRO A 106 -15.19 -5.58 -5.57
C PRO A 106 -15.34 -4.33 -6.45
N GLU A 107 -16.47 -3.64 -6.37
CA GLU A 107 -16.74 -2.43 -7.16
C GLU A 107 -15.82 -1.26 -6.77
N GLU A 108 -15.55 -1.08 -5.47
CA GLU A 108 -14.59 -0.08 -5.00
C GLU A 108 -13.17 -0.44 -5.42
N THR A 109 -12.81 -1.73 -5.39
CA THR A 109 -11.50 -2.22 -5.86
C THR A 109 -11.28 -1.85 -7.33
N HIS A 110 -12.28 -2.09 -8.17
CA HIS A 110 -12.26 -1.69 -9.59
C HIS A 110 -12.17 -0.19 -9.79
N THR A 111 -12.91 0.57 -8.98
CA THR A 111 -12.89 2.04 -9.07
C THR A 111 -11.51 2.59 -8.76
N ILE A 112 -10.88 2.10 -7.68
CA ILE A 112 -9.51 2.48 -7.28
C ILE A 112 -8.50 2.09 -8.36
N LEU A 113 -8.52 0.84 -8.84
CA LEU A 113 -7.57 0.36 -9.83
C LEU A 113 -7.69 1.07 -11.17
N LYS A 114 -8.93 1.36 -11.62
CA LYS A 114 -9.15 2.19 -12.83
C LYS A 114 -8.59 3.59 -12.66
N LYS A 115 -8.79 4.22 -11.50
CA LYS A 115 -8.24 5.56 -11.23
C LYS A 115 -6.71 5.56 -11.26
N VAL A 116 -6.06 4.52 -10.75
CA VAL A 116 -4.60 4.36 -10.86
C VAL A 116 -4.19 4.12 -12.31
N GLN A 117 -4.90 3.27 -13.05
CA GLN A 117 -4.63 2.94 -14.46
C GLN A 117 -4.80 4.14 -15.40
N GLU A 118 -5.76 5.02 -15.12
CA GLU A 118 -6.03 6.25 -15.88
C GLU A 118 -5.10 7.42 -15.49
N SER A 119 -4.35 7.27 -14.39
CA SER A 119 -3.33 8.24 -13.98
C SER A 119 -1.99 8.00 -14.69
N ASP A 120 -1.08 8.97 -14.58
CA ASP A 120 0.29 8.83 -15.08
C ASP A 120 1.22 8.06 -14.12
N PHE A 121 0.68 7.36 -13.11
CA PHE A 121 1.47 6.65 -12.12
C PHE A 121 2.15 5.44 -12.77
N ARG A 122 3.48 5.44 -12.76
CA ARG A 122 4.32 4.40 -13.39
C ARG A 122 5.03 3.50 -12.38
N GLY A 123 4.70 3.64 -11.11
CA GLY A 123 5.27 2.84 -10.03
C GLY A 123 4.61 1.47 -9.89
N LEU A 124 4.81 0.86 -8.72
CA LEU A 124 4.29 -0.47 -8.42
C LEU A 124 3.03 -0.37 -7.59
N THR A 125 2.00 -1.14 -7.94
CA THR A 125 0.75 -1.21 -7.19
C THR A 125 0.67 -2.52 -6.41
N GLU A 126 0.40 -2.43 -5.11
CA GLU A 126 0.15 -3.56 -4.22
C GLU A 126 -1.35 -3.61 -3.88
N LEU A 127 -2.05 -4.64 -4.38
CA LEU A 127 -3.44 -4.90 -4.02
C LEU A 127 -3.52 -5.75 -2.75
N ASN A 128 -4.01 -5.18 -1.65
CA ASN A 128 -4.14 -5.87 -0.38
C ASN A 128 -5.44 -6.69 -0.29
N LEU A 129 -5.34 -8.00 -0.47
CA LEU A 129 -6.48 -8.95 -0.34
C LEU A 129 -6.65 -9.53 1.07
N SER A 130 -5.89 -9.06 2.06
CA SER A 130 -5.66 -9.76 3.32
C SER A 130 -6.21 -9.06 4.58
N CYS A 131 -6.83 -7.87 4.48
CA CYS A 131 -7.15 -7.09 5.69
C CYS A 131 -8.14 -7.83 6.64
N PRO A 132 -7.73 -8.21 7.87
CA PRO A 132 -8.59 -8.94 8.82
C PRO A 132 -9.43 -8.04 9.73
N ASN A 133 -9.16 -6.73 9.72
CA ASN A 133 -9.54 -5.82 10.81
C ASN A 133 -10.76 -4.95 10.45
N VAL A 134 -11.53 -5.36 9.44
CA VAL A 134 -12.77 -4.69 9.03
C VAL A 134 -13.96 -5.48 9.59
N PRO A 135 -14.75 -4.91 10.52
CA PRO A 135 -15.89 -5.61 11.09
C PRO A 135 -16.87 -6.12 10.02
N GLY A 136 -17.27 -7.39 10.14
CA GLY A 136 -18.25 -8.01 9.25
C GLY A 136 -17.73 -8.38 7.85
N LYS A 137 -16.44 -8.21 7.56
CA LYS A 137 -15.83 -8.61 6.28
C LYS A 137 -14.78 -9.70 6.50
N PRO A 138 -14.95 -10.92 5.96
CA PRO A 138 -13.88 -11.90 5.94
C PRO A 138 -12.74 -11.42 5.03
N GLN A 139 -11.54 -11.97 5.23
CA GLN A 139 -10.41 -11.71 4.36
C GLN A 139 -10.68 -12.29 2.97
N ILE A 140 -10.59 -11.45 1.93
CA ILE A 140 -10.87 -11.86 0.54
C ILE A 140 -9.96 -13.02 0.13
N ALA A 141 -8.69 -12.99 0.49
CA ALA A 141 -7.72 -14.02 0.15
C ALA A 141 -8.01 -15.42 0.76
N TYR A 142 -8.96 -15.54 1.69
CA TYR A 142 -9.43 -16.84 2.20
C TYR A 142 -10.63 -17.39 1.42
N ASP A 143 -11.23 -16.58 0.56
CA ASP A 143 -12.25 -16.98 -0.41
C ASP A 143 -11.60 -17.04 -1.81
N PHE A 144 -11.25 -18.27 -2.24
CA PHE A 144 -10.59 -18.49 -3.51
C PHE A 144 -11.46 -18.09 -4.71
N GLU A 145 -12.78 -18.29 -4.63
CA GLU A 145 -13.70 -17.95 -5.72
C GLU A 145 -13.79 -16.43 -5.89
N THR A 146 -13.94 -15.70 -4.78
CA THR A 146 -13.92 -14.23 -4.82
C THR A 146 -12.56 -13.67 -5.26
N THR A 147 -11.46 -14.28 -4.80
CA THR A 147 -10.11 -13.88 -5.22
C THR A 147 -9.91 -14.06 -6.73
N ASP A 148 -10.25 -15.24 -7.27
CA ASP A 148 -10.14 -15.54 -8.70
C ASP A 148 -10.97 -14.55 -9.54
N ARG A 149 -12.22 -14.31 -9.14
CA ARG A 149 -13.09 -13.34 -9.81
C ARG A 149 -12.50 -11.93 -9.82
N ILE A 150 -12.05 -11.42 -8.67
CA ILE A 150 -11.48 -10.06 -8.58
C ILE A 150 -10.26 -9.96 -9.50
N LEU A 151 -9.34 -10.92 -9.44
CA LEU A 151 -8.13 -10.87 -10.26
C LEU A 151 -8.44 -11.01 -11.75
N ALA A 152 -9.37 -11.89 -12.13
CA ALA A 152 -9.81 -12.03 -13.51
C ALA A 152 -10.40 -10.72 -14.06
N GLU A 153 -11.21 -10.02 -13.27
CA GLU A 153 -11.78 -8.73 -13.67
C GLU A 153 -10.75 -7.59 -13.70
N VAL A 154 -9.74 -7.62 -12.82
CA VAL A 154 -8.65 -6.63 -12.80
C VAL A 154 -7.75 -6.72 -14.03
N PHE A 155 -7.55 -7.92 -14.56
CA PHE A 155 -6.68 -8.17 -15.72
C PHE A 155 -7.44 -8.40 -17.04
N ALA A 156 -8.76 -8.16 -17.06
CA ALA A 156 -9.59 -8.24 -18.27
C ALA A 156 -9.42 -7.01 -19.17
#